data_AF-A0A409VCN4-F1
#
_entry.id   AF-A0A409VCN4-F1
#
_cell.length_a   1.000
_cell.length_b   1.000
_cell.length_c   1.000
_cell.angle_alpha   90.00
_cell.angle_beta   90.00
_cell.angle_gamma   90.00
#
_symmetry.space_group_name_H-M   'P 1'
#
loop_
_entity.id
_entity.type
_entity.pdbx_description
1 polymer ?
#
loop_
_entity_poly.entity_id
_entity_poly.type
_entity_poly.pdbx_seq_one_letter_code
_entity_poly.pdbx_strand_id
1 'polypeptide(L)'
;MSLRSTTFIGLSIASLAYTWFYMFKYLEWSFNNYESKLQSPPPADHLVFRVAEWTRHTGLFEEAWAAVNFHPLRWWWSESLCLYTTGVWTIFIAVEGHRHKIKRVWAYMLLGQLVAISVASNLFYLALLVSSPPPTRNKPTAVKPRVWISVLLSLATVAVSPFTSDRSFLPNLLIMHTLIFLSIIPNYSPIADPVRHHPYSLRVSTLYRIAFLVSAIIRMRTARVAAAYLAATRPMSKAHIISAATSVLYSHPAMSSIGWDVIWTSISFVVWVLVRPTHPSDMSKARALPFLSIATPLASIAITAPYVLRFGEAVDPSADGNVKAE
;
A
#
# COMPACT_ATOMS: atom_id res chain seq x y z
N MET A 1 13.88 3.79 25.35
CA MET A 1 13.26 3.35 24.08
C MET A 1 14.32 2.64 23.25
N SER A 2 14.04 1.51 22.60
CA SER A 2 15.06 0.81 21.80
C SER A 2 15.45 1.60 20.55
N LEU A 3 16.69 1.47 20.05
CA LEU A 3 17.12 2.11 18.80
C LEU A 3 16.16 1.82 17.64
N ARG A 4 15.66 0.57 17.55
CA ARG A 4 14.69 0.15 16.53
C ARG A 4 13.37 0.92 16.62
N SER A 5 12.87 1.12 17.83
CA SER A 5 11.67 1.92 18.08
C SER A 5 11.90 3.37 17.66
N THR A 6 13.06 3.96 18.01
CA THR A 6 13.42 5.33 17.63
C THR A 6 13.51 5.49 16.12
N THR A 7 14.03 4.50 15.39
CA THR A 7 14.05 4.49 13.93
C THR A 7 12.65 4.65 13.34
N PHE A 8 11.65 3.88 13.81
CA PHE A 8 10.29 3.97 13.26
C PHE A 8 9.54 5.23 13.69
N ILE A 9 9.84 5.82 14.86
CA ILE A 9 9.35 7.16 15.19
C ILE A 9 9.92 8.19 14.21
N GLY A 10 11.24 8.17 14.00
CA GLY A 10 11.90 9.07 13.05
C GLY A 10 11.36 8.93 11.63
N LEU A 11 11.21 7.70 11.15
CA LEU A 11 10.61 7.42 9.83
C LEU A 11 9.15 7.89 9.75
N SER A 12 8.34 7.74 10.80
CA SER A 12 6.96 8.24 10.82
C SER A 12 6.91 9.77 10.71
N ILE A 13 7.75 10.48 11.46
CA ILE A 13 7.82 11.94 11.44
C ILE A 13 8.30 12.42 10.07
N ALA A 14 9.38 11.82 9.55
CA ALA A 14 9.93 12.18 8.25
C ALA A 14 8.94 11.92 7.11
N SER A 15 8.29 10.75 7.10
CA SER A 15 7.29 10.42 6.10
C SER A 15 6.07 11.34 6.20
N LEU A 16 5.60 11.65 7.40
CA LEU A 16 4.49 12.59 7.63
C LEU A 16 4.82 13.98 7.11
N ALA A 17 5.98 14.53 7.52
CA ALA A 17 6.40 15.87 7.12
C ALA A 17 6.47 15.99 5.60
N TYR A 18 7.02 14.98 4.93
CA TYR A 18 7.20 15.01 3.47
C TYR A 18 5.89 14.85 2.70
N THR A 19 5.03 13.90 3.09
CA THR A 19 3.74 13.70 2.40
C THR A 19 2.80 14.88 2.64
N TRP A 20 2.70 15.36 3.88
CA TRP A 20 1.81 16.48 4.21
C TRP A 20 2.28 17.82 3.70
N PHE A 21 3.59 18.04 3.54
CA PHE A 21 4.10 19.20 2.83
C PHE A 21 3.49 19.31 1.42
N TYR A 22 3.45 18.21 0.67
CA TYR A 22 2.83 18.20 -0.65
C TYR A 22 1.30 18.17 -0.61
N MET A 23 0.70 17.60 0.43
CA MET A 23 -0.75 17.70 0.64
C MET A 23 -1.17 19.16 0.84
N PHE A 24 -0.46 19.94 1.65
CA PHE A 24 -0.74 21.38 1.81
C PHE A 24 -0.54 22.16 0.51
N LYS A 25 0.52 21.85 -0.26
CA LYS A 25 0.69 22.42 -1.62
C LYS A 25 -0.45 22.04 -2.56
N TYR A 26 -1.01 20.84 -2.41
CA TYR A 26 -2.17 20.42 -3.19
C TYR A 26 -3.42 21.22 -2.80
N LEU A 27 -3.67 21.41 -1.50
CA LEU A 27 -4.79 22.22 -1.02
C LEU A 27 -4.68 23.67 -1.52
N GLU A 28 -3.48 24.26 -1.47
CA GLU A 28 -3.20 25.58 -2.03
C GLU A 28 -3.45 25.62 -3.56
N TRP A 29 -2.90 24.65 -4.29
CA TRP A 29 -3.10 24.55 -5.75
C TRP A 29 -4.58 24.41 -6.11
N SER A 30 -5.32 23.56 -5.39
CA SER A 30 -6.75 23.31 -5.63
C SER A 30 -7.59 24.55 -5.35
N PHE A 31 -7.33 25.24 -4.24
CA PHE A 31 -7.97 26.50 -3.90
C PHE A 31 -7.73 27.56 -4.99
N ASN A 32 -6.48 27.76 -5.40
CA ASN A 32 -6.14 28.75 -6.45
C ASN A 32 -6.76 28.39 -7.82
N ASN A 33 -6.79 27.11 -8.17
CA ASN A 33 -7.42 26.61 -9.39
C ASN A 33 -8.94 26.82 -9.38
N TYR A 34 -9.59 26.64 -8.23
CA TYR A 34 -11.00 26.94 -8.05
C TYR A 34 -11.27 28.44 -8.21
N GLU A 35 -10.53 29.28 -7.49
CA GLU A 35 -10.69 30.74 -7.53
C GLU A 35 -10.46 31.32 -8.94
N SER A 36 -9.50 30.79 -9.70
CA SER A 36 -9.24 31.25 -11.07
C SER A 36 -10.39 30.99 -12.06
N LYS A 37 -11.32 30.09 -11.71
CA LYS A 37 -12.49 29.74 -12.55
C LYS A 37 -13.71 30.58 -12.20
N LEU A 38 -13.66 31.36 -11.12
CA LEU A 38 -14.75 32.25 -10.73
C LEU A 38 -14.77 33.47 -11.64
N GLN A 39 -15.93 33.75 -12.25
CA GLN A 39 -16.12 34.95 -13.07
C GLN A 39 -16.13 36.22 -12.21
N SER A 40 -16.49 36.11 -10.93
CA SER A 40 -16.50 37.22 -9.96
C SER A 40 -16.07 36.67 -8.61
N PRO A 41 -14.76 36.71 -8.29
CA PRO A 41 -14.26 36.18 -7.03
C PRO A 41 -14.79 37.01 -5.85
N PRO A 42 -15.10 36.38 -4.71
CA PRO A 42 -15.48 37.09 -3.50
C PRO A 42 -14.37 38.05 -3.05
N PRO A 43 -14.69 39.13 -2.34
CA PRO A 43 -13.68 40.05 -1.84
C PRO A 43 -12.68 39.34 -0.90
N ALA A 44 -11.42 39.80 -0.90
CA ALA A 44 -10.30 39.07 -0.29
C ALA A 44 -10.38 38.93 1.24
N ASP A 45 -11.13 39.82 1.90
CA ASP A 45 -11.38 39.87 3.34
C ASP A 45 -12.28 38.72 3.85
N HIS A 46 -12.99 38.01 2.97
CA HIS A 46 -13.88 36.90 3.31
C HIS A 46 -13.23 35.51 3.15
N LEU A 47 -12.03 35.30 3.72
CA LEU A 47 -11.29 34.03 3.58
C LEU A 47 -12.10 32.79 4.00
N VAL A 48 -12.80 32.85 5.14
CA VAL A 48 -13.60 31.70 5.64
C VAL A 48 -14.72 31.35 4.66
N PHE A 49 -15.37 32.35 4.08
CA PHE A 49 -16.41 32.14 3.07
C PHE A 49 -15.83 31.53 1.79
N ARG A 50 -14.69 32.03 1.31
CA ARG A 50 -13.99 31.48 0.13
C ARG A 50 -13.59 30.02 0.33
N VAL A 51 -13.04 29.69 1.51
CA VAL A 51 -12.67 28.31 1.87
C VAL A 51 -13.92 27.42 1.97
N ALA A 52 -15.01 27.91 2.57
CA ALA A 52 -16.26 27.16 2.65
C ALA A 52 -16.83 26.88 1.25
N GLU A 53 -16.82 27.87 0.36
CA GLU A 53 -17.35 27.71 -0.99
C GLU A 53 -16.48 26.80 -1.86
N TRP A 54 -15.15 26.92 -1.77
CA TRP A 54 -14.20 26.01 -2.39
C TRP A 54 -14.42 24.56 -1.95
N THR A 55 -14.48 24.30 -0.64
CA THR A 55 -14.68 22.94 -0.09
C THR A 55 -16.07 22.38 -0.39
N ARG A 56 -17.08 23.24 -0.56
CA ARG A 56 -18.43 22.84 -0.98
C ARG A 56 -18.49 22.39 -2.45
N HIS A 57 -17.70 23.02 -3.32
CA HIS A 57 -17.73 22.80 -4.76
C HIS A 57 -16.62 21.92 -5.31
N THR A 58 -15.63 21.59 -4.49
CA THR A 58 -14.48 20.79 -4.91
C THR A 58 -14.45 19.48 -4.15
N GLY A 59 -14.64 18.38 -4.88
CA GLY A 59 -14.39 17.04 -4.35
C GLY A 59 -12.89 16.80 -4.21
N LEU A 60 -12.24 17.36 -3.18
CA LEU A 60 -10.78 17.33 -3.01
C LEU A 60 -10.19 15.92 -3.12
N PHE A 61 -10.86 14.94 -2.52
CA PHE A 61 -10.43 13.55 -2.60
C PHE A 61 -10.49 13.00 -4.02
N GLU A 62 -11.60 13.25 -4.72
CA GLU A 62 -11.80 12.81 -6.11
C GLU A 62 -10.83 13.52 -7.07
N GLU A 63 -10.63 14.83 -6.92
CA GLU A 63 -9.70 15.63 -7.72
C GLU A 63 -8.26 15.14 -7.56
N ALA A 64 -7.80 14.95 -6.31
CA ALA A 64 -6.46 14.45 -6.04
C ALA A 64 -6.22 13.06 -6.65
N TRP A 65 -7.18 12.15 -6.48
CA TRP A 65 -7.07 10.79 -6.99
C TRP A 65 -7.21 10.72 -8.52
N ALA A 66 -8.08 11.53 -9.13
CA ALA A 66 -8.19 11.65 -10.58
C ALA A 66 -6.87 12.16 -11.18
N ALA A 67 -6.23 13.13 -10.54
CA ALA A 67 -4.95 13.69 -10.97
C ALA A 67 -3.83 12.65 -11.05
N VAL A 68 -3.84 11.63 -10.17
CA VAL A 68 -2.85 10.55 -10.17
C VAL A 68 -3.28 9.31 -10.96
N ASN A 69 -4.56 9.14 -11.26
CA ASN A 69 -5.10 7.96 -11.95
C ASN A 69 -5.12 8.10 -13.48
N PHE A 70 -5.57 9.24 -14.01
CA PHE A 70 -5.89 9.38 -15.44
C PHE A 70 -4.71 9.76 -16.35
N HIS A 71 -3.47 9.50 -15.92
CA HIS A 71 -2.28 9.69 -16.74
C HIS A 71 -1.37 8.47 -16.64
N PRO A 72 -0.92 7.85 -17.76
CA PRO A 72 -0.18 6.57 -17.74
C PRO A 72 1.01 6.54 -16.77
N LEU A 73 1.83 7.60 -16.80
CA LEU A 73 3.02 7.67 -15.93
C LEU A 73 2.68 7.98 -14.47
N ARG A 74 1.58 8.70 -14.21
CA ARG A 74 1.14 9.00 -12.84
C ARG A 74 0.56 7.75 -12.20
N TRP A 75 -0.27 7.02 -12.97
CA TRP A 75 -0.80 5.74 -12.54
C TRP A 75 0.31 4.72 -12.30
N TRP A 76 1.34 4.68 -13.17
CA TRP A 76 2.51 3.84 -12.96
C TRP A 76 3.20 4.07 -11.60
N TRP A 77 3.16 5.29 -11.06
CA TRP A 77 3.62 5.58 -9.71
C TRP A 77 2.56 5.20 -8.66
N SER A 78 1.34 5.74 -8.75
CA SER A 78 0.32 5.61 -7.70
C SER A 78 -0.21 4.19 -7.53
N GLU A 79 -0.28 3.40 -8.61
CA GLU A 79 -0.66 1.98 -8.59
C GLU A 79 0.17 1.18 -7.59
N SER A 80 1.45 1.52 -7.44
CA SER A 80 2.36 0.87 -6.48
C SER A 80 1.84 0.97 -5.06
N LEU A 81 1.33 2.14 -4.66
CA LEU A 81 0.79 2.37 -3.33
C LEU A 81 -0.52 1.60 -3.14
N CYS A 82 -1.39 1.64 -4.16
CA CYS A 82 -2.67 0.95 -4.12
C CYS A 82 -2.48 -0.57 -4.00
N LEU A 83 -1.65 -1.18 -4.85
CA LEU A 83 -1.34 -2.61 -4.80
C LEU A 83 -0.67 -3.02 -3.49
N TYR A 84 0.24 -2.19 -2.96
CA TYR A 84 0.85 -2.46 -1.67
C TYR A 84 -0.20 -2.46 -0.57
N THR A 85 -1.07 -1.46 -0.56
CA THR A 85 -2.12 -1.29 0.47
C THR A 85 -3.14 -2.41 0.43
N THR A 86 -3.75 -2.66 -0.73
CA THR A 86 -4.83 -3.64 -0.90
C THR A 86 -4.32 -5.08 -0.83
N GLY A 87 -3.15 -5.34 -1.40
CA GLY A 87 -2.51 -6.65 -1.38
C GLY A 87 -1.81 -6.91 -0.06
N VAL A 88 -0.59 -6.40 0.05
CA VAL A 88 0.37 -6.86 1.06
C VAL A 88 0.07 -6.30 2.43
N TRP A 89 -0.18 -5.00 2.50
CA TRP A 89 -0.36 -4.30 3.76
C TRP A 89 -1.58 -4.80 4.50
N THR A 90 -2.70 -4.97 3.80
CA THR A 90 -3.94 -5.53 4.33
C THR A 90 -3.71 -6.93 4.93
N ILE A 91 -3.02 -7.83 4.21
CA ILE A 91 -2.67 -9.16 4.74
C ILE A 91 -1.77 -9.02 5.97
N PHE A 92 -0.75 -8.16 5.88
CA PHE A 92 0.27 -8.00 6.90
C PHE A 92 -0.32 -7.50 8.22
N ILE A 93 -1.15 -6.45 8.20
CA ILE A 93 -1.78 -5.92 9.42
C ILE A 93 -2.77 -6.91 10.02
N ALA A 94 -3.52 -7.65 9.20
CA ALA A 94 -4.49 -8.63 9.68
C ALA A 94 -3.78 -9.79 10.39
N VAL A 95 -2.72 -10.32 9.77
CA VAL A 95 -1.97 -11.48 10.29
C VAL A 95 -1.08 -11.09 11.47
N GLU A 96 -0.20 -10.09 11.29
CA GLU A 96 0.74 -9.71 12.35
C GLU A 96 0.03 -9.01 13.51
N GLY A 97 -1.00 -8.23 13.24
CA GLY A 97 -1.80 -7.60 14.29
C GLY A 97 -2.48 -8.64 15.18
N HIS A 98 -2.99 -9.73 14.59
CA HIS A 98 -3.52 -10.85 15.37
C HIS A 98 -2.42 -11.60 16.13
N ARG A 99 -1.28 -11.91 15.48
CA ARG A 99 -0.14 -12.60 16.11
C ARG A 99 0.41 -11.85 17.33
N HIS A 100 0.46 -10.53 17.24
CA HIS A 100 0.95 -9.63 18.29
C HIS A 100 -0.18 -9.11 19.22
N LYS A 101 -1.41 -9.63 19.08
CA LYS A 101 -2.58 -9.26 19.90
C LYS A 101 -2.87 -7.75 19.93
N ILE A 102 -2.61 -7.06 18.82
CA ILE A 102 -2.91 -5.64 18.64
C ILE A 102 -4.42 -5.47 18.46
N LYS A 103 -5.10 -4.88 19.45
CA LYS A 103 -6.57 -4.81 19.51
C LYS A 103 -7.21 -3.96 18.41
N ARG A 104 -6.54 -2.88 17.98
CA ARG A 104 -7.11 -1.85 17.09
C ARG A 104 -6.37 -1.77 15.75
N VAL A 105 -6.24 -2.90 15.05
CA VAL A 105 -5.58 -2.96 13.73
C VAL A 105 -6.24 -2.05 12.69
N TRP A 106 -7.57 -1.90 12.76
CA TRP A 106 -8.34 -1.01 11.88
C TRP A 106 -7.88 0.45 11.97
N ALA A 107 -7.37 0.90 13.12
CA ALA A 107 -6.92 2.27 13.30
C ALA A 107 -5.68 2.57 12.45
N TYR A 108 -4.80 1.59 12.25
CA TYR A 108 -3.63 1.75 11.36
C TYR A 108 -4.06 1.82 9.89
N MET A 109 -5.05 1.02 9.48
CA MET A 109 -5.60 1.14 8.14
C MET A 109 -6.29 2.50 7.93
N LEU A 110 -7.09 2.95 8.91
CA LEU A 110 -7.74 4.26 8.86
C LEU A 110 -6.73 5.39 8.78
N LEU A 111 -5.68 5.33 9.60
CA LEU A 111 -4.59 6.29 9.52
C LEU A 111 -3.92 6.25 8.14
N GLY A 112 -3.78 5.07 7.55
CA GLY A 112 -3.27 4.90 6.19
C GLY A 112 -4.13 5.59 5.14
N GLN A 113 -5.45 5.48 5.24
CA GLN A 113 -6.39 6.10 4.29
C GLN A 113 -6.54 7.61 4.48
N LEU A 114 -6.40 8.12 5.71
CA LEU A 114 -6.61 9.55 6.02
C LEU A 114 -5.33 10.39 5.99
N VAL A 115 -4.18 9.80 6.32
CA VAL A 115 -2.93 10.54 6.53
C VAL A 115 -1.88 10.16 5.49
N ALA A 116 -1.39 8.92 5.53
CA ALA A 116 -0.43 8.34 4.59
C ALA A 116 -0.17 6.88 4.96
N ILE A 117 0.04 6.03 3.95
CA ILE A 117 0.33 4.60 4.15
C ILE A 117 1.69 4.39 4.82
N SER A 118 2.70 5.18 4.48
CA SER A 118 4.03 5.13 5.09
C SER A 118 3.99 5.44 6.58
N VAL A 119 3.24 6.47 6.99
CA VAL A 119 3.07 6.87 8.40
C VAL A 119 2.39 5.73 9.18
N ALA A 120 1.28 5.22 8.64
CA ALA A 120 0.59 4.08 9.23
C ALA A 120 1.47 2.84 9.32
N SER A 121 2.29 2.57 8.29
CA SER A 121 3.19 1.42 8.26
C SER A 121 4.26 1.53 9.34
N ASN A 122 4.89 2.69 9.47
CA ASN A 122 5.92 2.93 10.48
C ASN A 122 5.39 2.83 11.91
N LEU A 123 4.22 3.40 12.18
CA LEU A 123 3.58 3.28 13.50
C LEU A 123 3.16 1.84 13.81
N PHE A 124 2.71 1.09 12.81
CA PHE A 124 2.39 -0.32 13.00
C PHE A 124 3.66 -1.16 13.22
N TYR A 125 4.76 -0.91 12.50
CA TYR A 125 6.05 -1.55 12.78
C TYR A 125 6.54 -1.25 14.19
N LEU A 126 6.39 -0.01 14.65
CA LEU A 126 6.64 0.36 16.04
C LEU A 126 5.77 -0.44 17.00
N ALA A 127 4.47 -0.58 16.71
CA ALA A 127 3.56 -1.38 17.52
C ALA A 127 3.96 -2.87 17.57
N LEU A 128 4.44 -3.44 16.46
CA LEU A 128 4.98 -4.80 16.42
C LEU A 128 6.25 -4.95 17.28
N LEU A 129 7.11 -3.93 17.35
CA LEU A 129 8.32 -3.96 18.18
C LEU A 129 8.04 -3.83 19.68
N VAL A 130 6.98 -3.11 20.06
CA VAL A 130 6.63 -2.83 21.46
C VAL A 130 5.64 -3.85 22.02
N SER A 131 4.85 -4.50 21.16
CA SER A 131 3.97 -5.59 21.56
C SER A 131 4.76 -6.83 22.01
N SER A 132 4.12 -7.65 22.86
CA SER A 132 4.71 -8.91 23.32
C SER A 132 5.09 -9.79 22.12
N PRO A 133 6.24 -10.49 22.17
CA PRO A 133 6.67 -11.35 21.10
C PRO A 133 5.58 -12.39 20.80
N PRO A 134 5.30 -12.66 19.51
CA PRO A 134 4.27 -13.62 19.15
C PRO A 134 4.66 -15.01 19.66
N PRO A 135 3.69 -15.87 20.02
CA PRO A 135 3.97 -17.27 20.28
C PRO A 135 4.73 -17.87 19.09
N THR A 136 5.66 -18.78 19.37
CA THR A 136 6.51 -19.45 18.38
C THR A 136 5.71 -19.85 17.13
N ARG A 137 6.18 -19.45 15.93
CA ARG A 137 5.53 -19.72 14.62
C ARG A 137 5.71 -21.18 14.19
N ASN A 138 5.29 -22.12 15.04
CA ASN A 138 5.52 -23.55 14.85
C ASN A 138 4.43 -24.21 13.99
N LYS A 139 3.33 -23.50 13.69
CA LYS A 139 2.20 -24.03 12.93
C LYS A 139 1.90 -23.18 11.70
N PRO A 140 1.57 -23.80 10.55
CA PRO A 140 0.99 -23.10 9.40
C PRO A 140 -0.21 -22.27 9.83
N THR A 141 -0.28 -21.02 9.38
CA THR A 141 -1.38 -20.12 9.69
C THR A 141 -2.29 -20.03 8.47
N ALA A 142 -3.59 -20.24 8.66
CA ALA A 142 -4.58 -20.03 7.61
C ALA A 142 -5.40 -18.77 7.89
N VAL A 143 -5.74 -18.04 6.83
CA VAL A 143 -6.65 -16.88 6.87
C VAL A 143 -8.03 -17.28 6.41
N LYS A 144 -9.04 -16.66 7.03
CA LYS A 144 -10.44 -16.91 6.71
C LYS A 144 -10.85 -16.29 5.36
N PRO A 145 -11.93 -16.81 4.73
CA PRO A 145 -12.44 -16.31 3.45
C PRO A 145 -12.61 -14.81 3.33
N ARG A 146 -13.15 -14.18 4.35
CA ARG A 146 -13.36 -12.72 4.38
C ARG A 146 -12.09 -11.92 4.08
N VAL A 147 -10.93 -12.36 4.57
CA VAL A 147 -9.66 -11.66 4.37
C VAL A 147 -9.20 -11.83 2.93
N TRP A 148 -9.10 -13.08 2.45
CA TRP A 148 -8.58 -13.31 1.09
C TRP A 148 -9.55 -12.81 0.01
N ILE A 149 -10.87 -12.94 0.19
CA ILE A 149 -11.87 -12.41 -0.74
C ILE A 149 -11.75 -10.88 -0.83
N SER A 150 -11.68 -10.20 0.32
CA SER A 150 -11.49 -8.73 0.37
C SER A 150 -10.21 -8.29 -0.36
N VAL A 151 -9.09 -8.97 -0.11
CA VAL A 151 -7.81 -8.67 -0.76
C VAL A 151 -7.89 -8.87 -2.28
N LEU A 152 -8.45 -9.98 -2.76
CA LEU A 152 -8.53 -10.25 -4.19
C LEU A 152 -9.49 -9.29 -4.91
N LEU A 153 -10.65 -9.00 -4.31
CA LEU A 153 -11.60 -8.04 -4.88
C LEU A 153 -11.02 -6.62 -4.89
N SER A 154 -10.28 -6.21 -3.85
CA SER A 154 -9.63 -4.90 -3.83
C SER A 154 -8.43 -4.81 -4.80
N LEU A 155 -7.71 -5.91 -5.05
CA LEU A 155 -6.72 -5.96 -6.14
C LEU A 155 -7.40 -5.83 -7.52
N ALA A 156 -8.59 -6.41 -7.69
CA ALA A 156 -9.37 -6.25 -8.92
C ALA A 156 -9.83 -4.80 -9.14
N THR A 157 -10.29 -4.09 -8.09
CA THR A 157 -10.64 -2.67 -8.21
C THR A 157 -9.44 -1.80 -8.58
N VAL A 158 -8.24 -2.10 -8.05
CA VAL A 158 -6.99 -1.46 -8.48
C VAL A 158 -6.72 -1.75 -9.96
N ALA A 159 -6.89 -3.00 -10.40
CA ALA A 159 -6.68 -3.37 -11.79
C ALA A 159 -7.63 -2.64 -12.77
N VAL A 160 -8.85 -2.32 -12.33
CA VAL A 160 -9.88 -1.63 -13.14
C VAL A 160 -9.75 -0.11 -13.09
N SER A 161 -9.11 0.46 -12.05
CA SER A 161 -9.01 1.91 -11.81
C SER A 161 -8.61 2.78 -13.02
N PRO A 162 -7.60 2.44 -13.85
CA PRO A 162 -7.25 3.28 -15.00
C PRO A 162 -8.29 3.25 -16.14
N PHE A 163 -9.28 2.34 -16.08
CA PHE A 163 -10.34 2.18 -17.08
C PHE A 163 -11.69 2.71 -16.62
N THR A 164 -11.77 3.30 -15.43
CA THR A 164 -12.99 3.95 -14.97
C THR A 164 -13.24 5.25 -15.72
N SER A 165 -14.48 5.73 -15.72
CA SER A 165 -14.85 7.06 -16.19
C SER A 165 -15.13 7.97 -15.00
N ASP A 166 -15.40 9.26 -15.25
CA ASP A 166 -15.78 10.23 -14.22
C ASP A 166 -16.95 9.74 -13.34
N ARG A 167 -17.85 8.92 -13.89
CA ARG A 167 -18.99 8.36 -13.15
C ARG A 167 -18.65 7.12 -12.32
N SER A 168 -17.70 6.30 -12.78
CA SER A 168 -17.38 5.01 -12.13
C SER A 168 -16.11 5.05 -11.27
N PHE A 169 -15.33 6.12 -11.37
CA PHE A 169 -14.08 6.29 -10.64
C PHE A 169 -14.28 6.29 -9.13
N LEU A 170 -15.08 7.23 -8.63
CA LEU A 170 -15.32 7.37 -7.19
C LEU A 170 -15.99 6.12 -6.59
N PRO A 171 -17.02 5.50 -7.21
CA PRO A 171 -17.55 4.22 -6.73
C PRO A 171 -16.50 3.10 -6.67
N ASN A 172 -15.68 2.91 -7.72
CA ASN A 172 -14.63 1.90 -7.72
C ASN A 172 -13.61 2.14 -6.60
N LEU A 173 -13.22 3.40 -6.41
CA LEU A 173 -12.32 3.82 -5.34
C LEU A 173 -12.93 3.54 -3.96
N LEU A 174 -14.20 3.88 -3.74
CA LEU A 174 -14.89 3.62 -2.48
C LEU A 174 -15.03 2.12 -2.19
N ILE A 175 -15.30 1.29 -3.20
CA ILE A 175 -15.35 -0.17 -3.07
C ILE A 175 -13.99 -0.69 -2.62
N MET A 176 -12.89 -0.24 -3.24
CA MET A 176 -11.53 -0.60 -2.84
C MET A 176 -11.28 -0.33 -1.35
N HIS A 177 -11.61 0.87 -0.89
CA HIS A 177 -11.41 1.28 0.51
C HIS A 177 -12.33 0.50 1.47
N THR A 178 -13.59 0.29 1.10
CA THR A 178 -14.53 -0.49 1.92
C THR A 178 -14.06 -1.93 2.09
N LEU A 179 -13.57 -2.56 1.02
CA LEU A 179 -13.08 -3.93 1.04
C LEU A 179 -11.90 -4.08 1.99
N ILE A 180 -10.88 -3.20 1.92
CA ILE A 180 -9.71 -3.32 2.81
C ILE A 180 -10.10 -3.17 4.29
N PHE A 181 -11.07 -2.33 4.64
CA PHE A 181 -11.62 -2.25 5.99
C PHE A 181 -12.40 -3.50 6.40
N LEU A 182 -13.15 -4.09 5.47
CA LEU A 182 -13.91 -5.31 5.72
C LEU A 182 -13.00 -6.42 6.25
N SER A 183 -11.74 -6.49 5.83
CA SER A 183 -10.80 -7.53 6.29
C SER A 183 -10.34 -7.40 7.76
N ILE A 184 -10.51 -6.22 8.38
CA ILE A 184 -9.88 -5.84 9.66
C ILE A 184 -10.86 -5.22 10.68
N ILE A 185 -12.17 -5.40 10.48
CA ILE A 185 -13.20 -4.85 11.38
C ILE A 185 -12.96 -5.32 12.84
N PRO A 186 -13.23 -4.46 13.84
CA PRO A 186 -13.19 -4.82 15.25
C PRO A 186 -13.90 -6.15 15.56
N ASN A 187 -13.37 -6.90 16.53
CA ASN A 187 -13.92 -8.17 17.02
C ASN A 187 -13.96 -9.32 15.99
N TYR A 188 -13.38 -9.14 14.81
CA TYR A 188 -13.16 -10.23 13.86
C TYR A 188 -11.76 -10.84 14.05
N SER A 189 -11.69 -12.17 14.21
CA SER A 189 -10.41 -12.89 14.16
C SER A 189 -10.11 -13.29 12.71
N PRO A 190 -9.07 -12.72 12.06
CA PRO A 190 -8.74 -12.98 10.66
C PRO A 190 -8.11 -14.37 10.42
N ILE A 191 -7.58 -14.98 11.47
CA ILE A 191 -6.91 -16.28 11.42
C ILE A 191 -7.94 -17.39 11.67
N ALA A 192 -7.87 -18.47 10.89
CA ALA A 192 -8.67 -19.66 11.10
C ALA A 192 -8.15 -20.43 12.32
N ASP A 193 -9.07 -20.92 13.15
CA ASP A 193 -8.73 -21.76 14.29
C ASP A 193 -8.19 -23.11 13.77
N PRO A 194 -6.99 -23.56 14.20
CA PRO A 194 -6.45 -24.84 13.77
C PRO A 194 -7.30 -26.05 14.20
N VAL A 195 -8.14 -25.92 15.23
CA VAL A 195 -9.03 -26.99 15.71
C VAL A 195 -10.35 -27.01 14.96
N ARG A 196 -10.85 -25.84 14.55
CA ARG A 196 -12.10 -25.73 13.79
C ARG A 196 -11.80 -25.57 12.31
N HIS A 197 -12.06 -26.64 11.55
CA HIS A 197 -11.99 -26.58 10.10
C HIS A 197 -12.94 -25.51 9.56
N HIS A 198 -12.38 -24.38 9.11
CA HIS A 198 -13.10 -23.42 8.32
C HIS A 198 -13.02 -23.80 6.85
N PRO A 199 -14.16 -24.10 6.18
CA PRO A 199 -14.14 -24.36 4.75
C PRO A 199 -13.58 -23.13 4.03
N TYR A 200 -12.75 -23.37 3.00
CA TYR A 200 -12.13 -22.33 2.16
C TYR A 200 -11.10 -21.42 2.86
N SER A 201 -10.55 -21.83 4.01
CA SER A 201 -9.40 -21.14 4.58
C SER A 201 -8.16 -21.29 3.68
N LEU A 202 -7.34 -20.25 3.60
CA LEU A 202 -6.15 -20.21 2.73
C LEU A 202 -4.89 -20.03 3.58
N ARG A 203 -3.82 -20.78 3.31
CA ARG A 203 -2.53 -20.55 3.99
C ARG A 203 -2.03 -19.13 3.74
N VAL A 204 -1.44 -18.48 4.75
CA VAL A 204 -0.90 -17.12 4.63
C VAL A 204 0.18 -17.07 3.55
N SER A 205 1.06 -18.08 3.48
CA SER A 205 2.08 -18.15 2.43
C SER A 205 1.46 -18.18 1.03
N THR A 206 0.36 -18.89 0.87
CA THR A 206 -0.37 -19.00 -0.40
C THR A 206 -1.01 -17.66 -0.75
N LEU A 207 -1.60 -16.96 0.21
CA LEU A 207 -2.17 -15.64 -0.04
C LEU A 207 -1.11 -14.63 -0.49
N TYR A 208 0.05 -14.59 0.16
CA TYR A 208 1.17 -13.74 -0.29
C TYR A 208 1.67 -14.13 -1.69
N ARG A 209 1.70 -15.43 -2.04
CA ARG A 209 2.04 -15.87 -3.41
C ARG A 209 1.02 -15.36 -4.43
N ILE A 210 -0.28 -15.47 -4.13
CA ILE A 210 -1.34 -14.95 -5.01
C ILE A 210 -1.21 -13.43 -5.14
N ALA A 211 -1.07 -12.71 -4.03
CA ALA A 211 -0.90 -11.25 -4.04
C ALA A 211 0.34 -10.82 -4.84
N PHE A 212 1.45 -11.55 -4.72
CA PHE A 212 2.65 -11.34 -5.54
C PHE A 212 2.37 -11.51 -7.03
N LEU A 213 1.76 -12.62 -7.44
CA LEU A 213 1.49 -12.92 -8.85
C LEU A 213 0.50 -11.92 -9.46
N VAL A 214 -0.62 -11.66 -8.76
CA VAL A 214 -1.64 -10.71 -9.22
C VAL A 214 -1.05 -9.29 -9.33
N SER A 215 -0.30 -8.84 -8.32
CA SER A 215 0.36 -7.53 -8.37
C SER A 215 1.38 -7.46 -9.49
N ALA A 216 2.14 -8.53 -9.75
CA ALA A 216 3.09 -8.59 -10.85
C ALA A 216 2.41 -8.52 -12.23
N ILE A 217 1.26 -9.19 -12.41
CA ILE A 217 0.49 -9.12 -13.65
C ILE A 217 -0.04 -7.70 -13.88
N ILE A 218 -0.68 -7.10 -12.87
CA ILE A 218 -1.23 -5.74 -12.94
C ILE A 218 -0.11 -4.74 -13.25
N ARG A 219 1.00 -4.82 -12.50
CA ARG A 219 2.16 -3.96 -12.68
C ARG A 219 2.80 -4.11 -14.05
N MET A 220 2.93 -5.33 -14.57
CA MET A 220 3.51 -5.58 -15.89
C MET A 220 2.66 -4.94 -16.98
N ARG A 221 1.33 -5.03 -16.89
CA ARG A 221 0.41 -4.32 -17.79
C ARG A 221 0.64 -2.82 -17.73
N THR A 222 0.65 -2.23 -16.54
CA THR A 222 0.83 -0.79 -16.36
C THR A 222 2.21 -0.31 -16.79
N ALA A 223 3.26 -1.08 -16.54
CA ALA A 223 4.62 -0.81 -17.01
C ALA A 223 4.71 -0.83 -18.53
N ARG A 224 4.02 -1.76 -19.22
CA ARG A 224 3.94 -1.78 -20.68
C ARG A 224 3.27 -0.53 -21.25
N VAL A 225 2.16 -0.10 -20.66
CA VAL A 225 1.47 1.14 -21.06
C VAL A 225 2.36 2.36 -20.84
N ALA A 226 3.03 2.46 -19.70
CA ALA A 226 3.98 3.54 -19.40
C ALA A 226 5.18 3.54 -20.37
N ALA A 227 5.74 2.37 -20.66
CA ALA A 227 6.86 2.23 -21.61
C ALA A 227 6.44 2.61 -23.04
N ALA A 228 5.26 2.20 -23.48
CA ALA A 228 4.70 2.59 -24.78
C ALA A 228 4.49 4.10 -24.86
N TYR A 229 3.97 4.72 -23.80
CA TYR A 229 3.83 6.18 -23.70
C TYR A 229 5.18 6.90 -23.82
N LEU A 230 6.20 6.44 -23.10
CA LEU A 230 7.54 7.04 -23.17
C LEU A 230 8.18 6.87 -24.55
N ALA A 231 8.10 5.67 -25.13
CA ALA A 231 8.65 5.37 -26.45
C ALA A 231 8.02 6.21 -27.56
N ALA A 232 6.71 6.54 -27.44
CA ALA A 232 6.03 7.41 -28.38
C ALA A 232 6.50 8.87 -28.30
N THR A 233 7.00 9.31 -27.14
CA THR A 233 7.46 10.70 -26.97
C THR A 233 8.90 10.92 -27.43
N ARG A 234 9.84 10.03 -27.08
CA ARG A 234 11.27 10.12 -27.41
C ARG A 234 11.96 8.75 -27.35
N PRO A 235 13.13 8.58 -27.98
CA PRO A 235 13.94 7.36 -27.83
C PRO A 235 14.18 7.01 -26.36
N MET A 236 14.03 5.72 -26.03
CA MET A 236 14.21 5.25 -24.65
C MET A 236 15.69 5.14 -24.29
N SER A 237 16.15 6.04 -23.41
CA SER A 237 17.43 5.91 -22.70
C SER A 237 17.19 5.77 -21.20
N LYS A 238 18.15 5.20 -20.46
CA LYS A 238 18.05 5.07 -18.99
C LYS A 238 17.88 6.44 -18.31
N ALA A 239 18.62 7.44 -18.79
CA ALA A 239 18.53 8.81 -18.31
C ALA A 239 17.14 9.41 -18.56
N HIS A 240 16.53 9.11 -19.71
CA HIS A 240 15.18 9.54 -20.04
C HIS A 240 14.13 8.92 -19.10
N ILE A 241 14.24 7.63 -18.79
CA ILE A 241 13.30 6.95 -17.86
C ILE A 241 13.38 7.59 -16.48
N ILE A 242 14.59 7.81 -15.95
CA ILE A 242 14.78 8.46 -14.64
C ILE A 242 14.23 9.89 -14.67
N SER A 243 14.58 10.67 -15.69
CA SER A 243 14.10 12.04 -15.84
C SER A 243 12.57 12.10 -15.94
N ALA A 244 11.94 11.18 -16.67
CA ALA A 244 10.49 11.10 -16.78
C ALA A 244 9.85 10.72 -15.44
N ALA A 245 10.42 9.75 -14.72
CA ALA A 245 9.94 9.35 -13.41
C ALA A 245 10.01 10.52 -12.40
N THR A 246 11.12 11.26 -12.38
CA THR A 246 11.29 12.46 -11.55
C THR A 246 10.36 13.60 -11.97
N SER A 247 10.22 13.85 -13.28
CA SER A 247 9.30 14.88 -13.80
C SER A 247 7.85 14.60 -13.38
N VAL A 248 7.42 13.34 -13.50
CA VAL A 248 6.08 12.93 -13.08
C VAL A 248 5.87 13.08 -11.58
N LEU A 249 6.87 12.69 -10.77
CA LEU A 249 6.84 12.82 -9.32
C LEU A 249 6.57 14.27 -8.88
N TYR A 250 7.05 15.26 -9.62
CA TYR A 250 6.85 16.69 -9.32
C TYR A 250 5.85 17.39 -10.24
N SER A 251 5.15 16.65 -11.10
CA SER A 251 4.23 17.23 -12.10
C SER A 251 2.95 17.81 -11.51
N HIS A 252 2.56 17.36 -10.31
CA HIS A 252 1.36 17.79 -9.62
C HIS A 252 1.54 17.57 -8.12
N PRO A 253 1.11 18.48 -7.23
CA PRO A 253 1.35 18.34 -5.78
C PRO A 253 0.69 17.09 -5.19
N ALA A 254 -0.52 16.70 -5.63
CA ALA A 254 -1.13 15.43 -5.21
C ALA A 254 -0.29 14.20 -5.65
N MET A 255 0.31 14.26 -6.84
CA MET A 255 1.23 13.21 -7.32
C MET A 255 2.51 13.19 -6.50
N SER A 256 3.06 14.34 -6.12
CA SER A 256 4.22 14.39 -5.22
C SER A 256 3.92 13.79 -3.86
N SER A 257 2.77 14.10 -3.26
CA SER A 257 2.35 13.51 -1.98
C SER A 257 2.30 11.98 -2.06
N ILE A 258 1.57 11.44 -3.04
CA ILE A 258 1.41 9.98 -3.22
C ILE A 258 2.73 9.31 -3.62
N GLY A 259 3.51 9.92 -4.52
CA GLY A 259 4.78 9.36 -4.98
C GLY A 259 5.82 9.30 -3.86
N TRP A 260 5.87 10.30 -2.99
CA TRP A 260 6.72 10.25 -1.79
C TRP A 260 6.21 9.26 -0.75
N ASP A 261 4.90 9.06 -0.64
CA ASP A 261 4.34 8.00 0.20
C ASP A 261 4.80 6.60 -0.28
N VAL A 262 4.88 6.36 -1.60
CA VAL A 262 5.44 5.13 -2.18
C VAL A 262 6.92 4.96 -1.79
N ILE A 263 7.73 6.02 -1.91
CA ILE A 263 9.15 5.98 -1.57
C ILE A 263 9.34 5.66 -0.08
N TRP A 264 8.65 6.41 0.80
CA TRP A 264 8.74 6.19 2.24
C TRP A 264 8.24 4.82 2.66
N THR A 265 7.15 4.33 2.08
CA THR A 265 6.64 2.97 2.35
C THR A 265 7.67 1.91 1.95
N SER A 266 8.33 2.09 0.80
CA SER A 266 9.38 1.19 0.31
C SER A 266 10.59 1.16 1.25
N ILE A 267 11.12 2.34 1.61
CA ILE A 267 12.24 2.47 2.55
C ILE A 267 11.89 1.84 3.91
N SER A 268 10.70 2.16 4.42
CA SER A 268 10.22 1.69 5.72
C SER A 268 10.12 0.17 5.76
N PHE A 269 9.65 -0.47 4.68
CA PHE A 269 9.60 -1.92 4.60
C PHE A 269 11.00 -2.57 4.54
N VAL A 270 11.94 -1.98 3.80
CA VAL A 270 13.34 -2.46 3.78
C VAL A 270 13.95 -2.39 5.18
N VAL A 271 13.78 -1.25 5.87
CA VAL A 271 14.23 -1.07 7.25
C VAL A 271 13.56 -2.08 8.18
N TRP A 272 12.25 -2.34 8.03
CA TRP A 272 11.55 -3.37 8.78
C TRP A 272 12.18 -4.76 8.59
N VAL A 273 12.45 -5.17 7.36
CA VAL A 273 13.12 -6.46 7.09
C VAL A 273 14.52 -6.52 7.69
N LEU A 274 15.25 -5.40 7.70
CA LEU A 274 16.56 -5.30 8.32
C LEU A 274 16.51 -5.50 9.84
N VAL A 275 15.57 -4.85 10.53
CA VAL A 275 15.56 -4.78 12.00
C VAL A 275 14.66 -5.81 12.67
N ARG A 276 13.72 -6.42 11.96
CA ARG A 276 12.81 -7.42 12.53
C ARG A 276 13.57 -8.67 13.04
N PRO A 277 13.06 -9.36 14.07
CA PRO A 277 13.57 -10.67 14.45
C PRO A 277 13.50 -11.66 13.29
N THR A 278 14.53 -12.50 13.13
CA THR A 278 14.58 -13.56 12.11
C THR A 278 14.00 -14.85 12.67
N HIS A 279 13.05 -15.45 11.95
CA HIS A 279 12.58 -16.81 12.21
C HIS A 279 13.26 -17.81 11.26
N PRO A 280 13.49 -19.08 11.64
CA PRO A 280 14.10 -20.08 10.75
C PRO A 280 13.39 -20.29 9.41
N SER A 281 12.07 -20.11 9.37
CA SER A 281 11.24 -20.21 8.16
C SER A 281 11.25 -18.95 7.29
N ASP A 282 11.82 -17.85 7.77
CA ASP A 282 11.91 -16.60 7.01
C ASP A 282 13.00 -16.70 5.94
N MET A 283 12.84 -15.94 4.86
CA MET A 283 13.95 -15.71 3.94
C MET A 283 15.11 -15.02 4.68
N SER A 284 16.33 -15.52 4.51
CA SER A 284 17.51 -14.95 5.15
C SER A 284 17.69 -13.48 4.77
N LYS A 285 18.10 -12.64 5.74
CA LYS A 285 18.35 -11.21 5.50
C LYS A 285 19.38 -10.97 4.40
N ALA A 286 20.38 -11.85 4.30
CA ALA A 286 21.41 -11.81 3.26
C ALA A 286 20.84 -11.97 1.84
N ARG A 287 19.70 -12.65 1.67
CA ARG A 287 18.98 -12.73 0.39
C ARG A 287 17.93 -11.64 0.26
N ALA A 288 17.21 -11.34 1.35
CA ALA A 288 16.10 -10.41 1.37
C ALA A 288 16.52 -8.97 1.06
N LEU A 289 17.57 -8.48 1.70
CA LEU A 289 17.96 -7.07 1.63
C LEU A 289 18.51 -6.68 0.25
N PRO A 290 19.42 -7.45 -0.38
CA PRO A 290 19.85 -7.15 -1.75
C PRO A 290 18.69 -7.23 -2.74
N PHE A 291 17.83 -8.26 -2.61
CA PHE A 291 16.65 -8.40 -3.46
C PHE A 291 15.73 -7.19 -3.36
N LEU A 292 15.37 -6.76 -2.15
CA LEU A 292 14.50 -5.59 -1.95
C LEU A 292 15.16 -4.32 -2.49
N SER A 293 16.45 -4.10 -2.18
CA SER A 293 17.15 -2.86 -2.58
C SER A 293 17.25 -2.69 -4.10
N ILE A 294 17.38 -3.80 -4.84
CA ILE A 294 17.51 -3.78 -6.30
C ILE A 294 16.15 -3.88 -6.99
N ALA A 295 15.29 -4.80 -6.54
CA ALA A 295 14.04 -5.09 -7.22
C ALA A 295 12.92 -4.09 -6.89
N THR A 296 12.89 -3.50 -5.69
CA THR A 296 11.81 -2.57 -5.29
C THR A 296 11.75 -1.31 -6.17
N PRO A 297 12.87 -0.62 -6.47
CA PRO A 297 12.83 0.54 -7.37
C PRO A 297 12.35 0.21 -8.79
N LEU A 298 12.57 -1.00 -9.27
CA LEU A 298 12.22 -1.44 -10.62
C LEU A 298 10.79 -1.99 -10.71
N ALA A 299 10.44 -2.87 -9.78
CA ALA A 299 9.19 -3.63 -9.80
C ALA A 299 8.07 -2.96 -9.01
N SER A 300 8.38 -2.24 -7.93
CA SER A 300 7.49 -1.78 -6.85
C SER A 300 7.54 -2.64 -5.59
N ILE A 301 7.34 -1.98 -4.44
CA ILE A 301 7.21 -2.61 -3.13
C ILE A 301 6.02 -3.57 -3.06
N ALA A 302 4.96 -3.32 -3.85
CA ALA A 302 3.80 -4.18 -3.93
C ALA A 302 4.11 -5.60 -4.46
N ILE A 303 5.21 -5.77 -5.20
CA ILE A 303 5.66 -7.06 -5.73
C ILE A 303 6.73 -7.68 -4.82
N THR A 304 7.67 -6.87 -4.36
CA THR A 304 8.81 -7.41 -3.61
C THR A 304 8.44 -7.77 -2.16
N ALA A 305 7.59 -6.98 -1.50
CA ALA A 305 7.16 -7.27 -0.13
C ALA A 305 6.43 -8.63 0.04
N PRO A 306 5.40 -8.99 -0.77
CA PRO A 306 4.74 -10.29 -0.65
C PRO A 306 5.68 -11.45 -1.03
N TYR A 307 6.60 -11.21 -1.98
CA TYR A 307 7.64 -12.18 -2.30
C TYR A 307 8.48 -12.52 -1.06
N VAL A 308 8.88 -11.50 -0.28
CA VAL A 308 9.67 -11.71 0.95
C VAL A 308 8.82 -12.33 2.06
N LEU A 309 7.57 -11.89 2.22
CA LEU A 309 6.70 -12.30 3.33
C LEU A 309 6.05 -13.68 3.15
N ARG A 310 6.03 -14.25 1.94
CA ARG A 310 5.55 -15.63 1.73
C ARG A 310 6.42 -16.68 2.42
N PHE A 311 7.66 -16.33 2.76
CA PHE A 311 8.58 -17.14 3.55
C PHE A 311 8.38 -16.78 5.02
N GLY A 312 8.04 -17.76 5.86
CA GLY A 312 7.77 -17.52 7.27
C GLY A 312 6.82 -18.53 7.92
N GLU A 313 6.19 -19.43 7.17
CA GLU A 313 5.42 -20.54 7.71
C GLU A 313 6.29 -21.80 7.83
N ALA A 314 6.17 -22.54 8.93
CA ALA A 314 6.78 -23.85 9.06
C ALA A 314 6.23 -24.75 7.94
N VAL A 315 7.12 -25.42 7.21
CA VAL A 315 6.74 -26.51 6.30
C VAL A 315 6.35 -27.67 7.21
N ASP A 316 5.09 -28.11 7.14
CA ASP A 316 4.67 -29.32 7.82
C ASP A 316 5.24 -30.53 7.05
N PRO A 317 6.19 -31.29 7.62
CA PRO A 317 6.79 -32.44 6.94
C PRO A 317 5.78 -33.56 6.67
N SER A 318 4.63 -33.56 7.37
CA SER A 318 3.61 -34.60 7.22
C SER A 318 2.71 -34.42 5.99
N ALA A 319 2.70 -33.23 5.39
CA ALA A 319 1.89 -32.96 4.20
C ALA A 319 2.48 -33.56 2.90
N ASP A 320 3.78 -33.88 2.89
CA ASP A 320 4.47 -34.52 1.75
C ASP A 320 4.58 -36.06 1.92
N GLY A 321 4.03 -36.63 3.01
CA GLY A 321 4.24 -38.03 3.39
C GLY A 321 3.24 -39.06 2.85
N ASN A 322 2.18 -38.64 2.15
CA ASN A 322 1.08 -39.54 1.74
C ASN A 322 1.09 -39.96 0.27
N VAL A 323 2.26 -39.94 -0.37
CA VAL A 323 2.51 -40.71 -1.59
C VAL A 323 3.46 -41.85 -1.23
N LYS A 324 2.94 -42.85 -0.51
CA LYS A 324 3.53 -44.19 -0.48
C LYS A 324 2.59 -45.10 -1.26
N ALA A 325 3.20 -45.77 -2.23
CA ALA A 325 2.59 -46.70 -3.16
C ALA A 325 1.78 -47.80 -2.45
N GLU A 326 0.59 -48.05 -2.99
CA GLU A 326 0.02 -49.39 -3.10
C GLU A 326 0.07 -49.81 -4.57
#